data_AF-A0A950FHX2-F1
#
_entry.id   AF-A0A950FHX2-F1
#
_cell.length_a   1.000
_cell.length_b   1.000
_cell.length_c   1.000
_cell.angle_alpha   90.00
_cell.angle_beta   90.00
_cell.angle_gamma   90.00
#
_symmetry.space_group_name_H-M   'P 1'
#
loop_
_entity.id
_entity.type
_entity.pdbx_description
1 polymer ?
#
loop_
_entity_poly.entity_id
_entity_poly.type
_entity_poly.pdbx_seq_one_letter_code
_entity_poly.pdbx_strand_id
1 'polypeptide(L)'
;RVPEESLGFFVAAVRVQAQVGSSLAEILDRVADAIRARQRLQQQLKTLTAQSRMSALIVGALPFIMLALFTLIRPQYMELLFYDPIGVKMLEAAIILDLLAFFIMHRMVRI
;
A
#
# COMPACT_ATOMS: atom_id res chain seq x y z
N ARG A 1 -52.61 -10.79 -44.84
CA ARG A 1 -52.80 -9.89 -43.68
C ARG A 1 -52.27 -10.65 -42.48
N VAL A 2 -51.06 -10.32 -42.02
CA VAL A 2 -50.40 -11.01 -40.90
C VAL A 2 -51.09 -10.55 -39.60
N PRO A 3 -51.40 -11.43 -38.63
CA PRO A 3 -52.11 -11.03 -37.41
C PRO A 3 -51.27 -10.02 -36.61
N GLU A 4 -51.86 -8.86 -36.27
CA GLU A 4 -51.19 -7.77 -35.53
C GLU A 4 -50.64 -8.20 -34.17
N GLU A 5 -51.26 -9.21 -33.55
CA GLU A 5 -50.85 -9.74 -32.24
C GLU A 5 -49.47 -10.43 -32.29
N SER A 6 -49.18 -11.19 -33.35
CA SER A 6 -47.93 -11.94 -33.51
C SER A 6 -46.71 -11.02 -33.64
N LEU A 7 -46.90 -9.84 -34.23
CA LEU A 7 -45.85 -8.82 -34.37
C LEU A 7 -45.53 -8.17 -33.02
N GLY A 8 -46.54 -7.94 -32.18
CA GLY A 8 -46.34 -7.42 -30.83
C GLY A 8 -45.51 -8.37 -29.96
N PHE A 9 -45.80 -9.67 -30.01
CA PHE A 9 -45.03 -10.69 -29.30
C PHE A 9 -43.59 -10.81 -29.83
N PHE A 10 -43.39 -10.72 -31.14
CA PHE A 10 -42.05 -10.73 -31.74
C PHE A 10 -41.20 -9.54 -31.28
N VAL A 11 -41.78 -8.34 -31.26
CA VAL A 11 -41.09 -7.12 -30.79
C VAL A 11 -40.78 -7.20 -29.29
N ALA A 12 -41.67 -7.75 -28.47
CA ALA A 12 -41.44 -7.96 -27.04
C ALA A 12 -40.30 -8.96 -26.78
N ALA A 13 -40.27 -10.08 -27.51
CA ALA A 13 -39.19 -11.07 -27.40
C ALA A 13 -37.83 -10.50 -27.83
N VAL A 14 -37.78 -9.73 -28.94
CA VAL A 14 -36.56 -9.04 -29.40
C VAL A 14 -36.09 -8.00 -28.38
N ARG A 15 -37.02 -7.25 -27.76
CA ARG A 15 -36.68 -6.30 -26.68
C ARG A 15 -36.10 -6.99 -25.45
N VAL A 16 -36.70 -8.09 -25.00
CA VAL A 16 -36.19 -8.85 -23.84
C VAL A 16 -34.82 -9.46 -24.16
N GLN A 17 -34.63 -10.05 -25.34
CA GLN A 17 -33.34 -10.58 -25.79
C GLN A 17 -32.27 -9.49 -25.88
N ALA A 18 -32.62 -8.32 -26.43
CA ALA A 18 -31.74 -7.16 -26.51
C ALA A 18 -31.42 -6.60 -25.12
N GLN A 19 -32.39 -6.59 -24.20
CA GLN A 19 -32.20 -6.09 -22.85
C GLN A 19 -31.34 -7.04 -22.00
N VAL A 20 -31.54 -8.36 -22.11
CA VAL A 20 -30.71 -9.36 -21.44
C VAL A 20 -29.31 -9.43 -22.06
N GLY A 21 -29.18 -9.45 -23.39
CA GLY A 21 -27.91 -9.49 -24.09
C GLY A 21 -27.08 -8.20 -23.93
N SER A 22 -27.73 -7.04 -24.01
CA SER A 22 -27.09 -5.73 -23.78
C SER A 22 -26.77 -5.52 -22.30
N SER A 23 -27.67 -5.88 -21.38
CA SER A 23 -27.45 -5.67 -19.95
C SER A 23 -26.35 -6.57 -19.39
N LEU A 24 -26.25 -7.83 -19.83
CA LEU A 24 -25.14 -8.70 -19.43
C LEU A 24 -23.80 -8.20 -19.97
N ALA A 25 -23.76 -7.76 -21.23
CA ALA A 25 -22.55 -7.16 -21.81
C ALA A 25 -22.14 -5.90 -21.02
N GLU A 26 -23.08 -5.04 -20.67
CA GLU A 26 -22.83 -3.82 -19.90
C GLU A 26 -22.36 -4.12 -18.46
N ILE A 27 -22.93 -5.14 -17.80
CA ILE A 27 -22.50 -5.59 -16.48
C ILE A 27 -21.08 -6.18 -16.54
N LEU A 28 -20.79 -7.00 -17.55
CA LEU A 28 -19.46 -7.58 -17.75
C LEU A 28 -18.41 -6.51 -18.03
N ASP A 29 -18.73 -5.49 -18.82
CA ASP A 29 -17.84 -4.35 -19.05
C ASP A 29 -17.55 -3.60 -17.76
N ARG A 30 -18.58 -3.33 -16.93
CA ARG A 30 -18.39 -2.70 -15.62
C ARG A 30 -17.51 -3.55 -14.69
N VAL A 31 -17.67 -4.86 -14.69
CA VAL A 31 -16.81 -5.78 -13.91
C VAL A 31 -15.39 -5.80 -14.47
N ALA A 32 -15.21 -5.85 -15.78
CA ALA A 32 -13.90 -5.79 -16.43
C ALA A 32 -13.17 -4.48 -16.11
N ASP A 33 -13.89 -3.36 -16.07
CA ASP A 33 -13.36 -2.06 -15.72
C ASP A 33 -13.01 -1.98 -14.22
N ALA A 34 -13.86 -2.53 -13.35
CA ALA A 34 -13.56 -2.64 -11.92
C ALA A 34 -12.31 -3.50 -11.66
N ILE A 35 -12.13 -4.61 -12.38
CA ILE A 35 -10.93 -5.46 -12.29
C ILE A 35 -9.69 -4.69 -12.74
N ARG A 36 -9.76 -4.00 -13.90
CA ARG A 36 -8.66 -3.17 -14.41
C ARG A 36 -8.32 -2.03 -13.45
N ALA A 37 -9.32 -1.39 -12.86
CA ALA A 37 -9.12 -0.35 -11.84
C ALA A 37 -8.41 -0.90 -10.60
N ARG A 38 -8.82 -2.09 -10.11
CA ARG A 38 -8.18 -2.75 -8.98
C ARG A 38 -6.72 -3.11 -9.26
N GLN A 39 -6.41 -3.61 -10.46
CA GLN A 39 -5.02 -3.90 -10.86
C GLN A 39 -4.16 -2.64 -10.86
N ARG A 40 -4.68 -1.52 -11.40
CA ARG A 40 -3.99 -0.22 -11.36
C ARG A 40 -3.75 0.26 -9.92
N LEU A 41 -4.74 0.13 -9.04
CA LEU A 41 -4.60 0.46 -7.62
C LEU A 41 -3.54 -0.39 -6.94
N GLN A 42 -3.52 -1.70 -7.19
CA GLN A 42 -2.48 -2.59 -6.64
C GLN A 42 -1.08 -2.21 -7.11
N GLN A 43 -0.93 -1.84 -8.39
CA GLN A 43 0.34 -1.36 -8.92
C GLN A 43 0.76 -0.03 -8.26
N GLN A 44 -0.17 0.91 -8.08
CA GLN A 44 0.11 2.17 -7.39
C GLN A 44 0.49 1.95 -5.93
N LEU A 45 -0.23 1.10 -5.20
CA LEU A 45 0.10 0.73 -3.82
C LEU A 45 1.48 0.09 -3.73
N LYS A 46 1.84 -0.80 -4.67
CA LYS A 46 3.18 -1.41 -4.72
C LYS A 46 4.28 -0.36 -4.88
N THR A 47 4.08 0.64 -5.74
CA THR A 47 5.06 1.72 -5.95
C THR A 47 5.14 2.63 -4.73
N LEU A 48 4.01 3.04 -4.17
CA LEU A 48 3.96 3.90 -2.97
C LEU A 48 4.59 3.23 -1.75
N THR A 49 4.29 1.94 -1.53
CA THR A 49 4.92 1.17 -0.45
C THR A 49 6.42 0.98 -0.69
N ALA A 50 6.88 0.78 -1.92
CA ALA A 50 8.31 0.71 -2.23
C ALA A 50 9.03 2.02 -1.87
N GLN A 51 8.45 3.17 -2.21
CA GLN A 51 9.00 4.48 -1.85
C GLN A 51 9.04 4.67 -0.33
N SER A 52 7.94 4.40 0.36
CA SER A 52 7.85 4.51 1.82
C SER A 52 8.87 3.61 2.53
N ARG A 53 9.07 2.38 2.05
CA ARG A 53 10.07 1.44 2.59
C ARG A 53 11.49 1.96 2.40
N MET A 54 11.80 2.55 1.25
CA MET A 54 13.11 3.13 0.98
C MET A 54 13.38 4.33 1.91
N SER A 55 12.42 5.23 2.06
CA SER A 55 12.53 6.35 3.00
C SER A 55 12.70 5.87 4.44
N ALA A 56 11.95 4.85 4.85
CA ALA A 56 12.04 4.32 6.19
C ALA A 56 13.36 3.58 6.46
N LEU A 57 13.95 2.92 5.44
CA LEU A 57 15.31 2.38 5.52
C LEU A 57 16.36 3.47 5.71
N ILE A 58 16.26 4.57 4.96
CA ILE A 58 17.17 5.72 5.09
C ILE A 58 17.09 6.30 6.50
N VAL A 59 15.87 6.54 7.00
CA VAL A 59 15.66 7.10 8.34
C VAL A 59 16.10 6.12 9.43
N GLY A 60 15.78 4.83 9.28
CA GLY A 60 16.23 3.80 10.22
C GLY A 60 17.75 3.59 10.26
N ALA A 61 18.45 3.97 9.18
CA ALA A 61 19.92 3.92 9.15
C ALA A 61 20.59 5.15 9.78
N LEU A 62 19.89 6.30 9.89
CA LEU A 62 20.43 7.53 10.47
C LEU A 62 21.07 7.36 11.86
N PRO A 63 20.45 6.71 12.86
CA PRO A 63 21.06 6.60 14.19
C PRO A 63 22.40 5.85 14.15
N PHE A 64 22.52 4.82 13.31
CA PHE A 64 23.77 4.08 13.12
C PHE A 64 24.84 4.92 12.43
N ILE A 65 24.47 5.68 11.40
CA ILE A 65 25.39 6.59 10.70
C ILE A 65 25.88 7.68 11.66
N MET A 66 24.97 8.28 12.43
CA MET A 66 25.32 9.30 13.42
C MET A 66 26.24 8.73 14.49
N LEU A 67 25.97 7.53 15.01
CA LEU A 67 26.82 6.88 16.00
C LEU A 67 28.23 6.63 15.45
N ALA A 68 28.36 6.10 14.23
CA ALA A 68 29.65 5.92 13.58
C ALA A 68 30.39 7.25 13.36
N LEU A 69 29.68 8.27 12.87
CA LEU A 69 30.25 9.59 12.60
C LEU A 69 30.74 10.27 13.88
N PHE A 70 29.94 10.28 14.95
CA PHE A 70 30.33 10.86 16.23
C PHE A 70 31.48 10.11 16.88
N THR A 71 31.55 8.80 16.72
CA THR A 71 32.70 8.00 17.19
C THR A 71 34.01 8.46 16.53
N LEU A 72 33.98 8.80 15.24
CA LEU A 72 35.16 9.24 14.49
C LEU A 72 35.55 10.71 14.75
N ILE A 73 34.58 11.61 14.91
CA ILE A 73 34.84 13.06 15.01
C ILE A 73 34.99 13.53 16.47
N ARG A 74 34.25 12.92 17.41
CA ARG A 74 34.17 13.33 18.83
C ARG A 74 34.02 12.10 19.76
N PRO A 75 35.10 11.34 20.01
CA PRO A 75 35.04 10.14 20.85
C PRO A 75 34.57 10.41 22.30
N GLN A 76 34.82 11.61 22.83
CA GLN A 76 34.35 12.04 24.16
C GLN A 76 32.81 12.08 24.28
N TYR A 77 32.08 12.30 23.17
CA TYR A 77 30.61 12.22 23.18
C TYR A 77 30.12 10.78 23.31
N MET A 78 30.85 9.81 22.77
CA MET A 78 30.53 8.40 22.96
C MET A 78 30.78 7.95 24.39
N GLU A 79 31.81 8.47 25.06
CA GLU A 79 32.02 8.19 26.49
C GLU A 79 30.82 8.65 27.33
N LEU A 80 30.31 9.85 27.08
CA LEU A 80 29.11 10.34 27.78
C LEU A 80 27.88 9.48 27.46
N LEU A 81 27.74 9.01 26.21
CA LEU A 81 26.59 8.18 25.81
C LEU A 81 26.61 6.79 26.45
N PHE A 82 27.79 6.16 26.58
CA PHE A 82 27.92 4.78 27.06
C PHE A 82 28.23 4.65 28.56
N TYR A 83 28.87 5.65 29.18
CA TYR A 83 29.28 5.58 30.58
C TYR A 83 28.45 6.47 31.52
N ASP A 84 27.78 7.51 31.01
CA ASP A 84 26.88 8.31 31.84
C ASP A 84 25.52 7.60 32.03
N PRO A 85 24.98 7.50 33.27
CA PRO A 85 23.70 6.86 33.53
C PRO A 85 22.52 7.45 32.74
N ILE A 86 22.58 8.74 32.38
CA ILE A 86 21.57 9.40 31.56
C ILE A 86 21.74 8.98 30.09
N GLY A 87 22.99 8.94 29.60
CA GLY A 87 23.31 8.50 28.25
C GLY A 87 22.84 7.07 27.97
N VAL A 88 23.09 6.15 28.90
CA VAL A 88 22.66 4.75 28.79
C VAL A 88 21.14 4.63 28.72
N LYS A 89 20.40 5.36 29.57
CA LYS A 89 18.93 5.37 29.52
C LYS A 89 18.37 5.92 28.20
N MET A 90 19.01 6.95 27.64
CA MET A 90 18.62 7.49 26.33
C MET A 90 18.89 6.47 25.20
N LEU A 91 20.00 5.73 25.29
CA LEU A 91 20.34 4.67 24.33
C LEU A 91 19.31 3.54 24.40
N GLU A 92 18.93 3.09 25.60
CA GLU A 92 17.88 2.09 25.78
C GLU A 92 16.55 2.54 25.18
N ALA A 93 16.13 3.79 25.45
CA ALA A 93 14.92 4.35 24.88
C ALA A 93 14.97 4.44 23.35
N ALA A 94 16.12 4.82 22.78
CA ALA A 94 16.33 4.87 21.34
C ALA A 94 16.21 3.49 20.70
N ILE A 95 16.84 2.46 21.29
CA ILE A 95 16.75 1.08 20.79
C ILE A 95 15.31 0.58 20.82
N ILE A 96 14.56 0.86 21.89
CA ILE A 96 13.14 0.48 21.96
C ILE A 96 12.33 1.15 20.86
N LEU A 97 12.56 2.45 20.61
CA LEU A 97 11.87 3.19 19.56
C LEU A 97 12.22 2.67 18.16
N ASP A 98 13.48 2.35 17.90
CA ASP A 98 13.94 1.78 16.63
C ASP A 98 13.34 0.39 16.39
N LEU A 99 13.29 -0.46 17.42
CA LEU A 99 12.63 -1.77 17.36
C LEU A 99 11.13 -1.63 17.07
N LEU A 100 10.46 -0.66 17.70
CA LEU A 100 9.06 -0.36 17.45
C LEU A 100 8.84 0.10 15.99
N ALA A 101 9.70 1.00 15.51
CA ALA A 101 9.66 1.49 14.14
C ALA A 101 9.86 0.34 13.13
N PHE A 102 10.85 -0.53 13.38
CA PHE A 102 11.09 -1.71 12.55
C PHE A 102 9.89 -2.67 12.57
N PHE A 103 9.29 -2.92 13.73
CA PHE A 103 8.11 -3.78 13.87
C PHE A 103 6.91 -3.24 13.08
N ILE A 104 6.62 -1.94 13.18
CA ILE A 104 5.54 -1.29 12.44
C ILE A 104 5.77 -1.42 10.93
N MET A 105 7.00 -1.18 10.48
CA MET A 105 7.37 -1.31 9.06
C MET A 105 7.16 -2.75 8.57
N HIS A 106 7.58 -3.74 9.35
CA HIS A 106 7.43 -5.15 9.00
C HIS A 106 5.95 -5.58 8.92
N ARG A 107 5.09 -4.97 9.74
CA ARG A 107 3.64 -5.19 9.70
C ARG A 107 2.99 -4.55 8.48
N MET A 108 3.37 -3.33 8.11
CA MET A 108 2.84 -2.65 6.92
C MET A 108 3.13 -3.39 5.61
N VAL A 109 4.27 -4.09 5.55
CA VAL A 109 4.71 -4.85 4.36
C VAL A 109 3.98 -6.17 4.18
N ARG A 110 3.55 -6.78 5.28
CA ARG A 110 2.89 -8.10 5.26
C ARG A 110 1.40 -8.00 4.93
N ILE A 111 0.85 -6.79 4.92
CA ILE A 111 -0.54 -6.49 4.55
C ILE A 111 -0.59 -6.13 3.07
#